data_AF-M5BZS9-F1
#
_entry.id   AF-M5BZS9-F1
#
_cell.length_a   1.000
_cell.length_b   1.000
_cell.length_c   1.000
_cell.angle_alpha   90.00
_cell.angle_beta   90.00
_cell.angle_gamma   90.00
#
_symmetry.space_group_name_H-M   'P 1'
#
loop_
_entity.id
_entity.type
_entity.pdbx_description
1 polymer ?
#
loop_
_entity_poly.entity_id
_entity_poly.type
_entity_poly.pdbx_seq_one_letter_code
_entity_poly.pdbx_strand_id
1 'polypeptide(L)'
;MANTLSGYASKLESEKGNGSVANIVQCIQSHIADIKQYKEQGSIQRLRGATNDQEDVIKRYRQIERLFRQLQCDITMRAQDQVKKQLEITLLRGMLPVDDARYNSSYSMTIKRGGCTPETRQRVQQTLQEWAVDPTSSKIYWMNGMAGTGKTTIAYSFCEWLEQTNRLGASFFCSRISATCRSLNRVVPTLAYQLARYSPAFCSTLCAALNSNPDAASLNVGQQFEKLVYHPMIEAKTAIPDGVVIVVDALDECDDAFSVRLILDVLLNSTNDLPLKFFVLSRPEYVIRDRMMAKDGTTRSIMHLHDIEKSIVKEDIKKYLTEALGSMSNPPSLEQIETLAQRAGTLFIYAATVVRYIHPKVIAVNSSARLKVMLEATKPHERKGDNKYRELDRLYATVLEAAFNEDLDADEKGHIQHVLWTTIYPSLRSGRPFNH
;
A
#
# COMPACT_ATOMS: atom_id res chain seq x y z
N MET A 1 -44.87 1.74 26.54
CA MET A 1 -43.80 2.76 26.38
C MET A 1 -42.62 2.50 27.30
N ALA A 2 -42.77 2.55 28.63
CA ALA A 2 -41.66 2.34 29.58
C ALA A 2 -40.95 0.97 29.44
N ASN A 3 -41.72 -0.13 29.36
CA ASN A 3 -41.15 -1.48 29.20
C ASN A 3 -40.45 -1.64 27.84
N THR A 4 -40.97 -0.99 26.80
CA THR A 4 -40.38 -0.97 25.46
C THR A 4 -39.05 -0.20 25.47
N LEU A 5 -39.01 0.99 26.10
CA LEU A 5 -37.81 1.81 26.23
C LEU A 5 -36.72 1.12 27.08
N SER A 6 -37.08 0.38 28.12
CA SER A 6 -36.16 -0.43 28.93
C SER A 6 -35.47 -1.54 28.13
N GLY A 7 -36.23 -2.24 27.27
CA GLY A 7 -35.65 -3.27 26.39
C GLY A 7 -34.74 -2.72 25.29
N TYR A 8 -34.96 -1.47 24.85
CA TYR A 8 -34.06 -0.79 23.91
C TYR A 8 -32.81 -0.21 24.61
N ALA A 9 -32.95 0.33 25.82
CA ALA A 9 -31.83 0.88 26.61
C ALA A 9 -30.72 -0.14 26.84
N SER A 10 -31.06 -1.36 27.26
CA SER A 10 -30.09 -2.42 27.55
C SER A 10 -29.33 -2.91 26.31
N LYS A 11 -29.95 -2.87 25.13
CA LYS A 11 -29.26 -3.11 23.84
C LYS A 11 -28.35 -1.96 23.45
N LEU A 12 -28.81 -0.72 23.62
CA LEU A 12 -28.08 0.48 23.21
C LEU A 12 -26.84 0.74 24.09
N GLU A 13 -26.88 0.45 25.39
CA GLU A 13 -25.73 0.64 26.30
C GLU A 13 -24.50 -0.23 25.96
N SER A 14 -24.70 -1.35 25.24
CA SER A 14 -23.63 -2.28 24.87
C SER A 14 -22.74 -1.83 23.70
N GLU A 15 -23.14 -0.79 22.96
CA GLU A 15 -22.44 -0.33 21.75
C GLU A 15 -21.68 0.99 22.01
N LYS A 16 -20.37 1.01 21.67
CA LYS A 16 -19.53 2.21 21.73
C LYS A 16 -20.12 3.31 20.83
N GLY A 17 -20.58 4.41 21.44
CA GLY A 17 -21.16 5.58 20.74
C GLY A 17 -22.62 5.90 21.09
N ASN A 18 -23.27 5.06 21.90
CA ASN A 18 -24.67 5.24 22.29
C ASN A 18 -24.90 6.11 23.54
N GLY A 19 -23.86 6.77 24.07
CA GLY A 19 -23.97 7.57 25.30
C GLY A 19 -25.07 8.63 25.28
N SER A 20 -25.25 9.39 24.19
CA SER A 20 -26.31 10.41 24.12
C SER A 20 -27.72 9.80 24.11
N VAL A 21 -27.91 8.73 23.34
CA VAL A 21 -29.19 8.04 23.20
C VAL A 21 -29.56 7.30 24.49
N ALA A 22 -28.61 6.63 25.14
CA ALA A 22 -28.81 5.99 26.43
C ALA A 22 -29.20 7.02 27.50
N ASN A 23 -28.52 8.16 27.56
CA ASN A 23 -28.85 9.25 28.47
C ASN A 23 -30.27 9.80 28.26
N ILE A 24 -30.67 10.03 26.99
CA ILE A 24 -32.03 10.50 26.67
C ILE A 24 -33.08 9.47 27.12
N VAL A 25 -32.83 8.19 26.86
CA VAL A 25 -33.73 7.10 27.27
C VAL A 25 -33.83 7.01 28.80
N GLN A 26 -32.72 7.17 29.52
CA GLN A 26 -32.70 7.18 30.98
C GLN A 26 -33.45 8.39 31.57
N CYS A 27 -33.31 9.59 30.98
CA CYS A 27 -34.09 10.76 31.36
C CYS A 27 -35.60 10.57 31.14
N ILE A 28 -35.99 9.96 30.01
CA ILE A 28 -37.41 9.63 29.76
C ILE A 28 -37.92 8.64 30.81
N GLN A 29 -37.14 7.61 31.15
CA GLN A 29 -37.51 6.63 32.17
C GLN A 29 -37.66 7.27 33.55
N SER A 30 -36.77 8.18 33.94
CA SER A 30 -36.87 8.93 35.20
C SER A 30 -38.16 9.77 35.25
N HIS A 31 -38.48 10.53 34.20
CA HIS A 31 -39.74 11.28 34.16
C HIS A 31 -40.98 10.39 34.21
N ILE A 32 -40.95 9.21 33.58
CA ILE A 32 -42.04 8.24 33.66
C ILE A 32 -42.17 7.65 35.08
N ALA A 33 -41.04 7.33 35.74
CA ALA A 33 -41.04 6.81 37.10
C ALA A 33 -41.62 7.84 38.08
N ASP A 34 -41.22 9.10 37.93
CA ASP A 34 -41.78 10.19 38.74
C ASP A 34 -43.29 10.30 38.52
N ILE A 35 -43.78 10.33 37.26
CA ILE A 35 -45.23 10.39 36.97
C ILE A 35 -45.99 9.22 37.62
N LYS A 36 -45.41 8.01 37.62
CA LYS A 36 -46.02 6.85 38.30
C LYS A 36 -46.08 7.06 39.82
N GLN A 37 -44.99 7.54 40.43
CA GLN A 37 -44.93 7.83 41.86
C GLN A 37 -45.93 8.92 42.27
N TYR A 38 -46.09 9.98 41.46
CA TYR A 38 -47.14 10.99 41.66
C TYR A 38 -48.55 10.38 41.61
N LYS A 39 -48.79 9.40 40.72
CA LYS A 39 -50.08 8.73 40.59
C LYS A 39 -50.39 7.82 41.78
N GLU A 40 -49.36 7.22 42.40
CA GLU A 40 -49.48 6.39 43.60
C GLU A 40 -49.68 7.26 44.86
N GLN A 41 -48.97 8.38 44.98
CA GLN A 41 -49.07 9.34 46.11
C GLN A 41 -50.33 10.20 46.10
N GLY A 42 -50.94 10.45 44.93
CA GLY A 42 -52.20 11.19 44.76
C GLY A 42 -53.44 10.52 45.42
N SER A 43 -53.30 9.29 45.90
CA SER A 43 -54.30 8.61 46.73
C SER A 43 -54.32 9.11 48.18
N ILE A 44 -53.20 9.64 48.68
CA ILE A 44 -52.97 9.93 50.10
C ILE A 44 -53.02 11.45 50.41
N GLN A 45 -52.85 12.33 49.42
CA GLN A 45 -52.51 13.75 49.65
C GLN A 45 -53.50 14.78 49.08
N ARG A 46 -54.79 14.44 48.92
CA ARG A 46 -55.81 15.31 48.28
C ARG A 46 -56.20 16.62 49.01
N LEU A 47 -55.47 17.09 50.02
CA LEU A 47 -55.98 18.19 50.88
C LEU A 47 -55.34 19.58 50.77
N ARG A 48 -54.30 19.85 49.98
CA ARG A 48 -53.76 21.22 49.80
C ARG A 48 -52.82 21.30 48.58
N GLY A 49 -53.33 21.62 47.37
CA GLY A 49 -52.44 21.96 46.24
C GLY A 49 -52.79 21.50 44.81
N ALA A 50 -54.01 21.03 44.53
CA ALA A 50 -54.35 20.33 43.28
C ALA A 50 -54.04 21.05 41.94
N THR A 51 -53.94 22.39 41.92
CA THR A 51 -53.64 23.17 40.71
C THR A 51 -52.16 23.17 40.34
N ASN A 52 -51.25 23.26 41.32
CA ASN A 52 -49.80 23.19 41.06
C ASN A 52 -49.39 21.78 40.62
N ASP A 53 -50.01 20.75 41.20
CA ASP A 53 -49.70 19.35 40.89
C ASP A 53 -50.08 18.96 39.45
N GLN A 54 -51.18 19.51 38.92
CA GLN A 54 -51.56 19.30 37.52
C GLN A 54 -50.59 19.97 36.55
N GLU A 55 -50.11 21.18 36.87
CA GLU A 55 -49.17 21.93 36.04
C GLU A 55 -47.80 21.23 35.96
N ASP A 56 -47.34 20.64 37.06
CA ASP A 56 -46.11 19.85 37.11
C ASP A 56 -46.20 18.55 36.30
N VAL A 57 -47.34 17.85 36.35
CA VAL A 57 -47.56 16.66 35.52
C VAL A 57 -47.58 17.01 34.03
N ILE A 58 -48.26 18.10 33.65
CA ILE A 58 -48.26 18.61 32.27
C ILE A 58 -46.85 18.98 31.81
N LYS A 59 -46.06 19.63 32.68
CA LYS A 59 -44.66 19.99 32.40
C LYS A 59 -43.79 18.75 32.14
N ARG A 60 -43.98 17.68 32.93
CA ARG A 60 -43.27 16.40 32.75
C ARG A 60 -43.66 15.71 31.43
N TYR A 61 -44.94 15.71 31.06
CA TYR A 61 -45.37 15.19 29.76
C TYR A 61 -44.76 15.98 28.59
N ARG A 62 -44.74 17.32 28.66
CA ARG A 62 -44.07 18.16 27.65
C ARG A 62 -42.57 17.86 27.57
N GLN A 63 -41.92 17.59 28.70
CA GLN A 63 -40.50 17.22 28.74
C GLN A 63 -40.23 15.85 28.11
N ILE A 64 -41.08 14.86 28.39
CA ILE A 64 -41.03 13.54 27.74
C ILE A 64 -41.21 13.69 26.23
N GLU A 65 -42.17 14.50 25.78
CA GLU A 65 -42.42 14.72 24.36
C GLU A 65 -41.19 15.34 23.66
N ARG A 66 -40.55 16.35 24.27
CA ARG A 66 -39.31 16.94 23.75
C ARG A 66 -38.18 15.92 23.66
N LEU A 67 -37.94 15.16 24.73
CA LEU A 67 -36.91 14.13 24.76
C LEU A 67 -37.19 13.02 23.74
N PHE A 68 -38.45 12.66 23.52
CA PHE A 68 -38.83 11.67 22.52
C PHE A 68 -38.57 12.16 21.10
N ARG A 69 -38.90 13.43 20.79
CA ARG A 69 -38.56 14.04 19.49
C ARG A 69 -37.04 14.08 19.28
N GLN A 70 -36.28 14.45 20.32
CA GLN A 70 -34.81 14.44 20.26
C GLN A 70 -34.26 13.03 20.01
N LEU A 71 -34.78 12.03 20.72
CA LEU A 71 -34.42 10.62 20.53
C LEU A 71 -34.71 10.15 19.10
N GLN A 72 -35.87 10.51 18.55
CA GLN A 72 -36.26 10.14 17.19
C GLN A 72 -35.32 10.76 16.15
N CYS A 73 -34.95 12.04 16.31
CA CYS A 73 -33.97 12.70 15.45
C CYS A 73 -32.59 12.02 15.54
N ASP A 74 -32.09 11.76 16.76
CA ASP A 74 -30.80 11.11 16.98
C ASP A 74 -30.74 9.72 16.33
N ILE A 75 -31.78 8.90 16.54
CA ILE A 75 -31.86 7.56 15.92
C ILE A 75 -31.90 7.66 14.39
N THR A 76 -32.70 8.59 13.84
CA THR A 76 -32.84 8.76 12.39
C THR A 76 -31.52 9.21 11.76
N MET A 77 -30.84 10.20 12.35
CA MET A 77 -29.53 10.67 11.87
C MET A 77 -28.47 9.56 11.90
N ARG A 78 -28.46 8.74 12.97
CA ARG A 78 -27.54 7.59 13.08
C ARG A 78 -27.84 6.51 12.05
N ALA A 79 -29.11 6.19 11.82
CA ALA A 79 -29.51 5.26 10.78
C ALA A 79 -29.08 5.77 9.39
N GLN A 80 -29.26 7.06 9.10
CA GLN A 80 -28.80 7.68 7.86
C GLN A 80 -27.27 7.65 7.71
N ASP A 81 -26.53 7.92 8.78
CA ASP A 81 -25.05 7.84 8.78
C ASP A 81 -24.56 6.41 8.52
N GLN A 82 -25.19 5.40 9.13
CA GLN A 82 -24.87 3.99 8.88
C GLN A 82 -25.16 3.59 7.43
N VAL A 83 -26.32 3.99 6.89
CA VAL A 83 -26.68 3.72 5.50
C VAL A 83 -25.70 4.42 4.54
N LYS A 84 -25.33 5.67 4.82
CA LYS A 84 -24.35 6.42 4.04
C LYS A 84 -23.00 5.70 4.04
N LYS A 85 -22.48 5.28 5.20
CA LYS A 85 -21.22 4.53 5.30
C LYS A 85 -21.25 3.22 4.53
N GLN A 86 -22.37 2.48 4.56
CA GLN A 86 -22.53 1.25 3.79
C GLN A 86 -22.56 1.51 2.29
N LEU A 87 -23.23 2.57 1.85
CA LEU A 87 -23.24 2.99 0.45
C LEU A 87 -21.82 3.38 -0.01
N GLU A 88 -21.10 4.17 0.78
CA GLU A 88 -19.70 4.53 0.51
C GLU A 88 -18.82 3.27 0.35
N ILE A 89 -18.90 2.33 1.29
CA ILE A 89 -18.15 1.06 1.19
C ILE A 89 -18.51 0.31 -0.10
N THR A 90 -19.80 0.26 -0.45
CA THR A 90 -20.29 -0.45 -1.63
C THR A 90 -19.77 0.19 -2.93
N LEU A 91 -19.88 1.51 -3.06
CA LEU A 91 -19.37 2.26 -4.23
C LEU A 91 -17.85 2.09 -4.37
N LEU A 92 -17.12 2.26 -3.27
CA LEU A 92 -15.67 2.17 -3.25
C LEU A 92 -15.16 0.76 -3.57
N ARG A 93 -15.82 -0.29 -3.05
CA ARG A 93 -15.49 -1.68 -3.39
C ARG A 93 -15.95 -2.08 -4.80
N GLY A 94 -17.01 -1.45 -5.32
CA GLY A 94 -17.50 -1.63 -6.69
C GLY A 94 -16.50 -1.23 -7.77
N MET A 95 -15.56 -0.32 -7.45
CA MET A 95 -14.43 0.00 -8.34
C MET A 95 -13.41 -1.14 -8.49
N LEU A 96 -13.56 -2.22 -7.73
CA LEU A 96 -12.68 -3.40 -7.72
C LEU A 96 -11.19 -3.03 -7.51
N PRO A 97 -10.86 -2.37 -6.38
CA PRO A 97 -9.47 -2.06 -6.04
C PRO A 97 -8.66 -3.32 -5.80
N VAL A 98 -7.36 -3.26 -6.08
CA VAL A 98 -6.44 -4.41 -5.93
C VAL A 98 -5.72 -4.32 -4.59
N ASP A 99 -6.15 -5.13 -3.63
CA ASP A 99 -5.56 -5.14 -2.29
C ASP A 99 -4.08 -5.62 -2.30
N ASP A 100 -3.71 -6.54 -3.21
CA ASP A 100 -2.34 -7.04 -3.38
C ASP A 100 -1.33 -5.97 -3.83
N ALA A 101 -1.81 -4.92 -4.50
CA ALA A 101 -0.97 -3.86 -5.05
C ALA A 101 -0.51 -2.86 -3.98
N ARG A 102 -1.06 -2.89 -2.77
CA ARG A 102 -0.57 -2.06 -1.66
C ARG A 102 0.84 -2.47 -1.26
N TYR A 103 1.64 -1.51 -0.80
CA TYR A 103 3.03 -1.79 -0.43
C TYR A 103 3.15 -2.85 0.68
N ASN A 104 2.28 -2.78 1.69
CA ASN A 104 2.20 -3.67 2.86
C ASN A 104 1.08 -4.73 2.77
N SER A 105 0.69 -5.13 1.56
CA SER A 105 -0.35 -6.15 1.34
C SER A 105 0.07 -7.53 1.89
N SER A 106 -0.88 -8.46 2.08
CA SER A 106 -0.54 -9.85 2.42
C SER A 106 0.36 -10.49 1.34
N TYR A 107 0.13 -10.16 0.06
CA TYR A 107 0.97 -10.59 -1.06
C TYR A 107 2.43 -10.15 -0.90
N SER A 108 2.69 -8.96 -0.33
CA SER A 108 4.05 -8.49 -0.03
C SER A 108 4.84 -9.48 0.83
N MET A 109 4.18 -10.13 1.80
CA MET A 109 4.81 -11.15 2.65
C MET A 109 5.12 -12.41 1.85
N THR A 110 4.20 -12.85 0.98
CA THR A 110 4.36 -14.03 0.13
C THR A 110 5.60 -13.90 -0.77
N ILE A 111 5.81 -12.72 -1.36
CA ILE A 111 6.98 -12.46 -2.22
C ILE A 111 8.21 -11.95 -1.45
N LYS A 112 8.13 -11.88 -0.11
CA LYS A 112 9.18 -11.36 0.78
C LYS A 112 9.66 -9.97 0.39
N ARG A 113 8.73 -9.10 -0.01
CA ARG A 113 8.98 -7.67 -0.21
C ARG A 113 9.13 -7.01 1.16
N GLY A 114 10.08 -6.10 1.29
CA GLY A 114 10.33 -5.38 2.52
C GLY A 114 11.21 -4.16 2.28
N GLY A 115 11.39 -3.38 3.35
CA GLY A 115 12.18 -2.16 3.37
C GLY A 115 13.69 -2.40 3.26
N CYS A 116 14.42 -1.30 3.12
CA CYS A 116 15.88 -1.28 3.17
C CYS A 116 16.38 -1.87 4.49
N THR A 117 17.48 -2.61 4.42
CA THR A 117 18.23 -2.99 5.62
C THR A 117 18.63 -1.73 6.39
N PRO A 118 18.58 -1.74 7.74
CA PRO A 118 19.04 -0.62 8.54
C PRO A 118 20.39 -0.08 8.06
N GLU A 119 20.50 1.25 8.04
CA GLU A 119 21.68 1.98 7.60
C GLU A 119 22.13 1.81 6.14
N THR A 120 21.29 1.23 5.29
CA THR A 120 21.50 1.21 3.84
C THR A 120 20.66 2.28 3.15
N ARG A 121 21.13 2.81 2.01
CA ARG A 121 20.38 3.79 1.19
C ARG A 121 19.88 5.04 1.94
N GLN A 122 20.48 5.37 3.09
CA GLN A 122 20.03 6.47 3.96
C GLN A 122 19.95 7.81 3.23
N ARG A 123 20.99 8.16 2.45
CA ARG A 123 21.03 9.41 1.68
C ARG A 123 19.90 9.47 0.64
N VAL A 124 19.59 8.35 -0.01
CA VAL A 124 18.48 8.26 -0.97
C VAL A 124 17.15 8.49 -0.26
N GLN A 125 16.93 7.83 0.88
CA GLN A 125 15.74 8.03 1.69
C GLN A 125 15.60 9.48 2.15
N GLN A 126 16.69 10.08 2.64
CA GLN A 126 16.69 11.48 3.08
C GLN A 126 16.32 12.44 1.94
N THR A 127 16.89 12.28 0.75
CA THR A 127 16.52 13.10 -0.42
C THR A 127 15.05 12.95 -0.80
N LEU A 128 14.48 11.75 -0.71
CA LEU A 128 13.05 11.53 -0.95
C LEU A 128 12.17 12.21 0.11
N GLN A 129 12.59 12.15 1.38
CA GLN A 129 11.88 12.80 2.49
C GLN A 129 11.89 14.33 2.33
N GLU A 130 13.06 14.91 2.03
CA GLU A 130 13.23 16.34 1.74
C GLU A 130 12.34 16.77 0.55
N TRP A 131 12.37 15.99 -0.54
CA TRP A 131 11.50 16.22 -1.69
C TRP A 131 10.02 16.17 -1.30
N ALA A 132 9.59 15.21 -0.46
CA ALA A 132 8.19 15.04 -0.09
C ALA A 132 7.65 16.23 0.71
N VAL A 133 8.44 16.76 1.66
CA VAL A 133 8.02 17.84 2.55
C VAL A 133 8.14 19.24 1.93
N ASP A 134 9.01 19.44 0.94
CA ASP A 134 9.22 20.75 0.31
C ASP A 134 8.05 21.11 -0.64
N PRO A 135 7.21 22.11 -0.34
CA PRO A 135 6.07 22.46 -1.20
C PRO A 135 6.49 23.05 -2.55
N THR A 136 7.73 23.54 -2.67
CA THR A 136 8.27 24.15 -3.89
C THR A 136 8.91 23.11 -4.83
N SER A 137 9.12 21.89 -4.33
CA SER A 137 9.69 20.82 -5.13
C SER A 137 8.73 20.35 -6.22
N SER A 138 9.29 19.64 -7.21
CA SER A 138 8.51 19.09 -8.32
C SER A 138 7.39 18.17 -7.81
N LYS A 139 6.25 18.15 -8.53
CA LYS A 139 5.14 17.25 -8.18
C LYS A 139 5.42 15.79 -8.51
N ILE A 140 6.38 15.53 -9.40
CA ILE A 140 6.71 14.19 -9.87
C ILE A 140 8.18 13.90 -9.61
N TYR A 141 8.44 12.79 -8.92
CA TYR A 141 9.76 12.24 -8.72
C TYR A 141 9.86 10.88 -9.40
N TRP A 142 10.73 10.75 -10.39
CA TRP A 142 10.98 9.50 -11.08
C TRP A 142 12.32 8.90 -10.68
N MET A 143 12.28 7.72 -10.07
CA MET A 143 13.48 6.93 -9.77
C MET A 143 13.61 5.78 -10.76
N ASN A 144 14.67 5.81 -11.56
CA ASN A 144 14.97 4.73 -12.49
C ASN A 144 16.26 3.98 -12.14
N GLY A 145 16.29 2.72 -12.53
CA GLY A 145 17.42 1.84 -12.29
C GLY A 145 17.20 0.48 -12.93
N MET A 146 18.29 -0.26 -13.14
CA MET A 146 18.21 -1.61 -13.69
C MET A 146 17.52 -2.59 -12.73
N ALA A 147 17.22 -3.78 -13.24
CA ALA A 147 16.73 -4.87 -12.40
C ALA A 147 17.70 -5.13 -11.24
N GLY A 148 17.18 -5.36 -10.03
CA GLY A 148 18.00 -5.77 -8.90
C GLY A 148 18.83 -4.67 -8.22
N THR A 149 18.59 -3.39 -8.51
CA THR A 149 19.26 -2.26 -7.83
C THR A 149 18.59 -1.83 -6.51
N GLY A 150 17.44 -2.44 -6.16
CA GLY A 150 16.74 -2.18 -4.90
C GLY A 150 15.63 -1.10 -4.96
N LYS A 151 15.12 -0.74 -6.14
CA LYS A 151 14.01 0.25 -6.31
C LYS A 151 12.80 -0.04 -5.41
N THR A 152 12.21 -1.23 -5.55
CA THR A 152 11.05 -1.66 -4.75
C THR A 152 11.31 -1.61 -3.25
N THR A 153 12.53 -1.94 -2.81
CA THR A 153 12.95 -1.89 -1.41
C THR A 153 13.02 -0.45 -0.89
N ILE A 154 13.54 0.47 -1.71
CA ILE A 154 13.56 1.91 -1.41
C ILE A 154 12.13 2.45 -1.34
N ALA A 155 11.28 2.09 -2.31
CA ALA A 155 9.87 2.47 -2.33
C ALA A 155 9.13 1.99 -1.09
N TYR A 156 9.38 0.75 -0.65
CA TYR A 156 8.76 0.19 0.55
C TYR A 156 9.12 0.99 1.80
N SER A 157 10.41 1.24 2.05
CA SER A 157 10.82 2.05 3.22
C SER A 157 10.32 3.49 3.15
N PHE A 158 10.23 4.06 1.95
CA PHE A 158 9.66 5.38 1.78
C PHE A 158 8.15 5.39 2.07
N CYS A 159 7.40 4.36 1.65
CA CYS A 159 5.99 4.18 2.04
C CYS A 159 5.83 4.03 3.55
N GLU A 160 6.70 3.28 4.24
CA GLU A 160 6.65 3.17 5.71
C GLU A 160 6.80 4.54 6.38
N TRP A 161 7.78 5.34 5.94
CA TRP A 161 7.98 6.68 6.46
C TRP A 161 6.79 7.61 6.13
N LEU A 162 6.25 7.53 4.92
CA LEU A 162 5.06 8.31 4.52
C LEU A 162 3.83 7.92 5.35
N GLU A 163 3.63 6.63 5.67
CA GLU A 163 2.52 6.17 6.52
C GLU A 163 2.70 6.70 7.95
N GLN A 164 3.90 6.57 8.52
CA GLN A 164 4.23 7.06 9.86
C GLN A 164 4.06 8.58 10.01
N THR A 165 4.27 9.34 8.93
CA THR A 165 4.10 10.80 8.90
C THR A 165 2.72 11.24 8.38
N ASN A 166 1.79 10.31 8.16
CA ASN A 166 0.45 10.54 7.62
C ASN A 166 0.43 11.28 6.27
N ARG A 167 1.39 10.98 5.41
CA ARG A 167 1.58 11.54 4.06
C ARG A 167 1.36 10.52 2.95
N LEU A 168 1.21 9.23 3.26
CA LEU A 168 0.93 8.20 2.27
C LEU A 168 -0.54 8.28 1.83
N GLY A 169 -0.80 8.92 0.70
CA GLY A 169 -2.16 8.99 0.13
C GLY A 169 -2.57 7.67 -0.50
N ALA A 170 -1.69 7.07 -1.30
CA ALA A 170 -1.91 5.78 -1.93
C ALA A 170 -0.61 5.11 -2.38
N SER A 171 -0.65 3.79 -2.56
CA SER A 171 0.46 3.02 -3.16
C SER A 171 -0.05 2.00 -4.17
N PHE A 172 0.71 1.79 -5.24
CA PHE A 172 0.48 0.71 -6.20
C PHE A 172 1.80 0.10 -6.63
N PHE A 173 2.01 -1.17 -6.29
CA PHE A 173 3.22 -1.91 -6.60
C PHE A 173 2.90 -2.92 -7.70
N CYS A 174 3.31 -2.59 -8.91
CA CYS A 174 3.09 -3.45 -10.07
C CYS A 174 3.86 -4.76 -9.92
N SER A 175 3.35 -5.82 -10.54
CA SER A 175 4.05 -7.11 -10.54
C SER A 175 3.70 -7.94 -11.76
N ARG A 176 4.70 -8.42 -12.50
CA ARG A 176 4.49 -9.33 -13.65
C ARG A 176 3.82 -10.64 -13.27
N ILE A 177 4.00 -11.07 -12.02
CA ILE A 177 3.53 -12.36 -11.50
C ILE A 177 2.04 -12.30 -11.16
N SER A 178 1.56 -11.16 -10.65
CA SER A 178 0.16 -10.98 -10.29
C SER A 178 -0.63 -10.37 -11.45
N ALA A 179 -1.61 -11.12 -11.97
CA ALA A 179 -2.47 -10.67 -13.07
C ALA A 179 -3.22 -9.36 -12.75
N THR A 180 -3.60 -9.16 -11.49
CA THR A 180 -4.28 -7.93 -11.04
C THR A 180 -3.30 -6.77 -10.89
N CYS A 181 -2.06 -7.01 -10.45
CA CYS A 181 -1.04 -5.98 -10.27
C CYS A 181 -0.31 -5.57 -11.57
N ARG A 182 -0.41 -6.34 -12.65
CA ARG A 182 0.10 -5.94 -13.98
C ARG A 182 -0.93 -5.21 -14.85
N SER A 183 -2.19 -5.17 -14.44
CA SER A 183 -3.28 -4.53 -15.19
C SER A 183 -3.38 -3.03 -14.89
N LEU A 184 -3.09 -2.18 -15.88
CA LEU A 184 -3.14 -0.73 -15.73
C LEU A 184 -4.55 -0.16 -15.47
N ASN A 185 -5.59 -0.82 -15.98
CA ASN A 185 -6.98 -0.46 -15.70
C ASN A 185 -7.36 -0.60 -14.21
N ARG A 186 -6.50 -1.22 -13.40
CA ARG A 186 -6.67 -1.35 -11.94
C ARG A 186 -5.90 -0.29 -11.16
N VAL A 187 -4.94 0.41 -11.77
CA VAL A 187 -4.09 1.37 -11.06
C VAL A 187 -4.92 2.53 -10.53
N VAL A 188 -5.59 3.26 -11.42
CA VAL A 188 -6.35 4.46 -11.03
C VAL A 188 -7.47 4.13 -10.03
N PRO A 189 -8.34 3.12 -10.24
CA PRO A 189 -9.36 2.75 -9.26
C PRO A 189 -8.78 2.39 -7.89
N THR A 190 -7.63 1.70 -7.84
CA THR A 190 -6.96 1.31 -6.60
C THR A 190 -6.35 2.50 -5.87
N LEU A 191 -5.80 3.48 -6.61
CA LEU A 191 -5.30 4.73 -6.05
C LEU A 191 -6.44 5.59 -5.49
N ALA A 192 -7.53 5.77 -6.25
CA ALA A 192 -8.70 6.51 -5.82
C ALA A 192 -9.33 5.90 -4.55
N TYR A 193 -9.43 4.57 -4.49
CA TYR A 193 -9.90 3.86 -3.30
C TYR A 193 -9.05 4.15 -2.05
N GLN A 194 -7.72 4.15 -2.19
CA GLN A 194 -6.82 4.46 -1.08
C GLN A 194 -6.91 5.93 -0.66
N LEU A 195 -7.01 6.86 -1.61
CA LEU A 195 -7.21 8.28 -1.32
C LEU A 195 -8.53 8.54 -0.59
N ALA A 196 -9.61 7.83 -0.93
CA ALA A 196 -10.89 7.92 -0.22
C ALA A 196 -10.79 7.41 1.22
N ARG A 197 -9.94 6.41 1.47
CA ARG A 197 -9.63 5.98 2.84
C ARG A 197 -8.73 6.95 3.59
N TYR A 198 -7.89 7.70 2.89
CA TYR A 198 -7.01 8.70 3.47
C TYR A 198 -7.76 9.97 3.87
N SER A 199 -8.65 10.49 3.02
CA SER A 199 -9.38 11.75 3.24
C SER A 199 -10.90 11.56 3.14
N PRO A 200 -11.65 11.79 4.24
CA PRO A 200 -13.12 11.79 4.21
C PRO A 200 -13.72 12.82 3.24
N ALA A 201 -13.06 13.97 3.04
CA ALA A 201 -13.50 14.99 2.10
C ALA A 201 -13.42 14.47 0.65
N PHE A 202 -12.30 13.85 0.29
CA PHE A 202 -12.14 13.20 -1.02
C PHE A 202 -13.07 11.99 -1.18
N CYS A 203 -13.31 11.22 -0.11
CA CYS A 203 -14.28 10.12 -0.14
C CYS A 203 -15.68 10.62 -0.54
N SER A 204 -16.13 11.73 0.05
CA SER A 204 -17.43 12.31 -0.23
C SER A 204 -17.56 12.78 -1.68
N THR A 205 -16.55 13.47 -2.23
CA THR A 205 -16.57 13.95 -3.62
C THR A 205 -16.47 12.77 -4.61
N LEU A 206 -15.64 11.77 -4.31
CA LEU A 206 -15.54 10.55 -5.13
C LEU A 206 -16.85 9.76 -5.15
N CYS A 207 -17.52 9.60 -4.01
CA CYS A 207 -18.80 8.90 -3.96
C CYS A 207 -19.89 9.65 -4.73
N ALA A 208 -19.90 10.99 -4.71
CA ALA A 208 -20.79 11.78 -5.56
C ALA A 208 -20.51 11.57 -7.07
N ALA A 209 -19.24 11.51 -7.46
CA ALA A 209 -18.83 11.22 -8.83
C ALA A 209 -19.27 9.82 -9.27
N LEU A 210 -19.12 8.80 -8.40
CA LEU A 210 -19.53 7.42 -8.66
C LEU A 210 -21.06 7.25 -8.72
N ASN A 211 -21.82 7.97 -7.90
CA ASN A 211 -23.28 7.98 -8.01
C ASN A 211 -23.74 8.55 -9.38
N SER A 212 -23.00 9.53 -9.91
CA SER A 212 -23.29 10.14 -11.20
C SER A 212 -22.81 9.29 -12.38
N ASN A 213 -21.71 8.54 -12.22
CA ASN A 213 -21.12 7.67 -13.22
C ASN A 213 -20.68 6.34 -12.59
N PRO A 214 -21.59 5.36 -12.39
CA PRO A 214 -21.27 4.11 -11.71
C PRO A 214 -20.16 3.31 -12.40
N ASP A 215 -20.07 3.39 -13.73
CA ASP A 215 -19.10 2.65 -14.54
C ASP A 215 -17.77 3.41 -14.74
N ALA A 216 -17.53 4.50 -14.03
CA ALA A 216 -16.32 5.32 -14.21
C ALA A 216 -15.01 4.53 -14.02
N ALA A 217 -15.01 3.49 -13.18
CA ALA A 217 -13.87 2.59 -12.97
C ALA A 217 -13.59 1.63 -14.14
N SER A 218 -14.50 1.51 -15.10
CA SER A 218 -14.35 0.64 -16.29
C SER A 218 -13.96 1.42 -17.55
N LEU A 219 -13.83 2.74 -17.46
CA LEU A 219 -13.43 3.60 -18.58
C LEU A 219 -11.94 3.45 -18.90
N ASN A 220 -11.48 4.12 -19.96
CA ASN A 220 -10.04 4.20 -20.25
C ASN A 220 -9.30 4.98 -19.16
N VAL A 221 -7.99 4.75 -19.02
CA VAL A 221 -7.17 5.28 -17.92
C VAL A 221 -7.23 6.81 -17.78
N GLY A 222 -7.33 7.55 -18.88
CA GLY A 222 -7.45 9.01 -18.86
C GLY A 222 -8.76 9.45 -18.21
N GLN A 223 -9.88 8.89 -18.67
CA GLN A 223 -11.20 9.16 -18.09
C GLN A 223 -11.34 8.65 -16.66
N GLN A 224 -10.73 7.49 -16.33
CA GLN A 224 -10.65 7.01 -14.96
C GLN A 224 -9.96 8.05 -14.09
N PHE A 225 -8.79 8.55 -14.49
CA PHE A 225 -8.04 9.51 -13.68
C PHE A 225 -8.81 10.82 -13.52
N GLU A 226 -9.37 11.33 -14.61
CA GLU A 226 -10.13 12.56 -14.61
C GLU A 226 -11.33 12.48 -13.64
N LYS A 227 -12.14 11.42 -13.76
CA LYS A 227 -13.39 11.27 -12.99
C LYS A 227 -13.19 10.76 -11.56
N LEU A 228 -12.19 9.92 -11.32
CA LEU A 228 -12.00 9.26 -10.02
C LEU A 228 -10.92 9.91 -9.17
N VAL A 229 -10.01 10.69 -9.75
CA VAL A 229 -8.91 11.33 -9.02
C VAL A 229 -8.95 12.83 -9.21
N TYR A 230 -8.84 13.34 -10.43
CA TYR A 230 -8.66 14.76 -10.69
C TYR A 230 -9.84 15.62 -10.19
N HIS A 231 -11.05 15.45 -10.74
CA HIS A 231 -12.21 16.27 -10.35
C HIS A 231 -12.55 16.13 -8.87
N PRO A 232 -12.65 14.91 -8.29
CA PRO A 232 -12.90 14.75 -6.86
C PRO A 232 -11.82 15.40 -5.97
N MET A 233 -10.56 15.40 -6.41
CA MET A 233 -9.45 16.00 -5.67
C MET A 233 -9.43 17.52 -5.75
N ILE A 234 -9.81 18.10 -6.90
CA ILE A 234 -9.96 19.56 -7.02
C ILE A 234 -11.06 20.07 -6.09
N GLU A 235 -12.21 19.39 -6.03
CA GLU A 235 -13.30 19.75 -5.11
C GLU A 235 -12.89 19.60 -3.63
N ALA A 236 -12.12 18.56 -3.30
CA ALA A 236 -11.66 18.31 -1.94
C ALA A 236 -10.36 19.07 -1.57
N LYS A 237 -9.78 19.84 -2.48
CA LYS A 237 -8.39 20.35 -2.41
C LYS A 237 -8.05 21.05 -1.09
N THR A 238 -8.97 21.86 -0.57
CA THR A 238 -8.77 22.64 0.67
C THR A 238 -8.68 21.78 1.93
N ALA A 239 -9.19 20.55 1.88
CA ALA A 239 -9.16 19.60 2.99
C ALA A 239 -8.00 18.60 2.89
N ILE A 240 -7.15 18.70 1.86
CA ILE A 240 -6.03 17.80 1.62
C ILE A 240 -4.74 18.45 2.13
N PRO A 241 -4.01 17.82 3.06
CA PRO A 241 -2.74 18.34 3.53
C PRO A 241 -1.71 18.47 2.40
N ASP A 242 -0.79 19.43 2.54
CA ASP A 242 0.34 19.52 1.62
C ASP A 242 1.29 18.33 1.78
N GLY A 243 1.86 17.89 0.67
CA GLY A 243 2.87 16.81 0.65
C GLY A 243 2.27 15.41 0.86
N VAL A 244 1.01 15.20 0.47
CA VAL A 244 0.45 13.86 0.28
C VAL A 244 1.07 13.22 -0.94
N VAL A 245 1.59 12.00 -0.79
CA VAL A 245 2.34 11.29 -1.82
C VAL A 245 1.60 10.03 -2.28
N ILE A 246 1.56 9.85 -3.59
CA ILE A 246 1.16 8.62 -4.26
C ILE A 246 2.43 7.92 -4.76
N VAL A 247 2.60 6.64 -4.40
CA VAL A 247 3.75 5.83 -4.81
C VAL A 247 3.32 4.79 -5.85
N VAL A 248 3.97 4.77 -7.01
CA VAL A 248 3.78 3.75 -8.05
C VAL A 248 5.11 3.05 -8.32
N ASP A 249 5.24 1.82 -7.83
CA ASP A 249 6.44 1.01 -8.00
C ASP A 249 6.34 0.07 -9.20
N ALA A 250 7.49 -0.15 -9.84
CA ALA A 250 7.72 -1.08 -10.94
C ALA A 250 6.76 -0.89 -12.14
N LEU A 251 6.51 0.34 -12.59
CA LEU A 251 5.57 0.63 -13.68
C LEU A 251 5.88 -0.14 -15.00
N ASP A 252 7.15 -0.52 -15.22
CA ASP A 252 7.60 -1.39 -16.32
C ASP A 252 7.16 -2.87 -16.22
N GLU A 253 6.45 -3.24 -15.15
CA GLU A 253 5.90 -4.57 -14.93
C GLU A 253 4.44 -4.71 -15.37
N CYS A 254 3.84 -3.65 -15.92
CA CYS A 254 2.50 -3.69 -16.49
C CYS A 254 2.45 -4.30 -17.90
N ASP A 255 1.30 -4.87 -18.26
CA ASP A 255 1.13 -5.71 -19.46
C ASP A 255 1.31 -4.95 -20.79
N ASP A 256 0.98 -3.66 -20.86
CA ASP A 256 0.92 -2.91 -22.12
C ASP A 256 1.70 -1.60 -22.06
N ALA A 257 2.71 -1.47 -22.92
CA ALA A 257 3.55 -0.27 -23.02
C ALA A 257 2.76 0.95 -23.50
N PHE A 258 1.72 0.77 -24.33
CA PHE A 258 0.86 1.88 -24.76
C PHE A 258 0.06 2.43 -23.58
N SER A 259 -0.54 1.56 -22.79
CA SER A 259 -1.25 1.96 -21.57
C SER A 259 -0.31 2.58 -20.53
N VAL A 260 0.95 2.12 -20.42
CA VAL A 260 1.98 2.78 -19.58
C VAL A 260 2.21 4.21 -20.06
N ARG A 261 2.29 4.43 -21.37
CA ARG A 261 2.40 5.79 -21.92
C ARG A 261 1.20 6.65 -21.55
N LEU A 262 -0.02 6.12 -21.66
CA LEU A 262 -1.24 6.86 -21.32
C LEU A 262 -1.27 7.30 -19.85
N ILE A 263 -0.92 6.41 -18.91
CA ILE A 263 -0.89 6.80 -17.50
C ILE A 263 0.19 7.85 -17.22
N LEU A 264 1.35 7.77 -17.90
CA LEU A 264 2.38 8.80 -17.80
C LEU A 264 1.90 10.13 -18.37
N ASP A 265 1.29 10.15 -19.56
CA ASP A 265 0.75 11.36 -20.18
C ASP A 265 -0.28 12.03 -19.24
N VAL A 266 -1.14 11.24 -18.58
CA VAL A 266 -2.10 11.73 -17.58
C VAL A 266 -1.42 12.33 -16.35
N LEU A 267 -0.41 11.65 -15.79
CA LEU A 267 0.34 12.17 -14.65
C LEU A 267 1.10 13.44 -15.02
N LEU A 268 1.75 13.48 -16.19
CA LEU A 268 2.56 14.64 -16.60
C LEU A 268 1.73 15.90 -16.87
N ASN A 269 0.48 15.73 -17.34
CA ASN A 269 -0.38 16.85 -17.73
C ASN A 269 -1.27 17.37 -16.59
N SER A 270 -1.60 16.53 -15.60
CA SER A 270 -2.68 16.85 -14.65
C SER A 270 -2.21 17.12 -13.22
N THR A 271 -0.92 16.99 -12.90
CA THR A 271 -0.47 17.01 -11.49
C THR A 271 -0.18 18.38 -10.92
N ASN A 272 0.02 19.41 -11.74
CA ASN A 272 0.38 20.75 -11.25
C ASN A 272 -0.74 21.37 -10.41
N ASP A 273 -2.00 21.09 -10.74
CA ASP A 273 -3.17 21.63 -10.04
C ASP A 273 -3.57 20.82 -8.79
N LEU A 274 -2.99 19.63 -8.61
CA LEU A 274 -3.34 18.72 -7.52
C LEU A 274 -2.50 18.98 -6.26
N PRO A 275 -3.09 18.87 -5.06
CA PRO A 275 -2.36 18.89 -3.79
C PRO A 275 -1.64 17.54 -3.52
N LEU A 276 -1.13 16.90 -4.59
CA LEU A 276 -0.55 15.56 -4.55
C LEU A 276 0.85 15.57 -5.17
N LYS A 277 1.71 14.70 -4.64
CA LYS A 277 3.01 14.36 -5.22
C LYS A 277 3.01 12.91 -5.67
N PHE A 278 3.78 12.62 -6.71
CA PHE A 278 3.85 11.31 -7.35
C PHE A 278 5.28 10.80 -7.34
N PHE A 279 5.52 9.70 -6.65
CA PHE A 279 6.78 8.99 -6.69
C PHE A 279 6.63 7.76 -7.58
N VAL A 280 7.28 7.78 -8.73
CA VAL A 280 7.20 6.72 -9.73
C VAL A 280 8.55 6.00 -9.82
N LEU A 281 8.54 4.67 -9.74
CA LEU A 281 9.73 3.86 -9.91
C LEU A 281 9.56 2.92 -11.09
N SER A 282 10.59 2.81 -11.91
CA SER A 282 10.59 1.88 -13.03
C SER A 282 11.99 1.57 -13.54
N ARG A 283 12.10 0.60 -14.45
CA ARG A 283 13.21 0.55 -15.40
C ARG A 283 13.06 1.69 -16.42
N PRO A 284 14.17 2.19 -16.99
CA PRO A 284 14.12 3.20 -18.05
C PRO A 284 13.82 2.53 -19.41
N GLU A 285 12.75 1.73 -19.49
CA GLU A 285 12.27 1.20 -20.77
C GLU A 285 11.93 2.37 -21.70
N TYR A 286 12.12 2.19 -23.01
CA TYR A 286 12.08 3.27 -24.00
C TYR A 286 10.88 4.20 -23.82
N VAL A 287 9.67 3.64 -23.72
CA VAL A 287 8.42 4.41 -23.59
C VAL A 287 8.39 5.27 -22.32
N ILE A 288 8.85 4.74 -21.19
CA ILE A 288 8.87 5.47 -19.91
C ILE A 288 9.94 6.56 -19.96
N ARG A 289 11.14 6.23 -20.45
CA ARG A 289 12.26 7.16 -20.55
C ARG A 289 11.95 8.31 -21.48
N ASP A 290 11.41 8.03 -22.66
CA ASP A 290 11.01 9.03 -23.66
C ASP A 290 10.07 10.08 -23.04
N ARG A 291 9.05 9.61 -22.29
CA ARG A 291 8.08 10.50 -21.64
C ARG A 291 8.64 11.26 -20.45
N MET A 292 9.31 10.58 -19.53
CA MET A 292 9.84 11.25 -18.33
C MET A 292 10.96 12.25 -18.65
N MET A 293 11.65 12.09 -19.78
CA MET A 293 12.72 12.98 -20.24
C MET A 293 12.25 14.03 -21.26
N ALA A 294 10.97 14.01 -21.66
CA ALA A 294 10.44 14.98 -22.61
C ALA A 294 10.52 16.41 -22.04
N LYS A 295 10.92 17.38 -22.87
CA LYS A 295 10.95 18.80 -22.51
C LYS A 295 9.62 19.46 -22.86
N ASP A 296 8.59 19.16 -22.07
CA ASP A 296 7.19 19.61 -22.25
C ASP A 296 6.77 20.70 -21.26
N GLY A 297 7.70 21.23 -20.46
CA GLY A 297 7.43 22.29 -19.48
C GLY A 297 6.99 21.81 -18.10
N THR A 298 6.76 20.51 -17.90
CA THR A 298 6.45 19.95 -16.57
C THR A 298 7.74 19.73 -15.77
N THR A 299 7.80 20.30 -14.56
CA THR A 299 8.95 20.10 -13.67
C THR A 299 8.92 18.72 -13.03
N ARG A 300 10.04 18.00 -13.10
CA ARG A 300 10.21 16.66 -12.52
C ARG A 300 11.57 16.54 -11.87
N SER A 301 11.63 15.80 -10.78
CA SER A 301 12.89 15.35 -10.20
C SER A 301 13.20 13.95 -10.73
N ILE A 302 14.43 13.74 -11.20
CA ILE A 302 14.85 12.46 -11.78
C ILE A 302 16.05 11.95 -11.00
N MET A 303 15.97 10.71 -10.52
CA MET A 303 17.09 10.01 -9.91
C MET A 303 17.42 8.74 -10.68
N HIS A 304 18.67 8.65 -11.12
CA HIS A 304 19.24 7.44 -11.70
C HIS A 304 20.00 6.67 -10.62
N LEU A 305 19.49 5.51 -10.20
CA LEU A 305 20.16 4.72 -9.15
C LEU A 305 21.55 4.21 -9.55
N HIS A 306 21.85 4.17 -10.85
CA HIS A 306 23.16 3.76 -11.37
C HIS A 306 24.20 4.89 -11.31
N ASP A 307 23.79 6.12 -11.02
CA ASP A 307 24.69 7.27 -10.84
C ASP A 307 25.19 7.37 -9.38
N ILE A 308 24.61 6.58 -8.47
CA ILE A 308 25.10 6.48 -7.10
C ILE A 308 26.50 5.86 -7.14
N GLU A 309 27.41 6.47 -6.38
CA GLU A 309 28.81 6.05 -6.30
C GLU A 309 28.91 4.56 -5.95
N LYS A 310 29.67 3.81 -6.75
CA LYS A 310 29.78 2.35 -6.62
C LYS A 310 30.30 1.92 -5.25
N SER A 311 31.17 2.74 -4.64
CA SER A 311 31.69 2.54 -3.28
C SER A 311 30.56 2.52 -2.25
N ILE A 312 29.65 3.51 -2.28
CA ILE A 312 28.48 3.61 -1.40
C ILE A 312 27.58 2.39 -1.57
N VAL A 313 27.29 2.00 -2.81
CA VAL A 313 26.45 0.81 -3.08
C VAL A 313 27.10 -0.46 -2.54
N LYS A 314 28.42 -0.59 -2.67
CA LYS A 314 29.17 -1.74 -2.17
C LYS A 314 29.11 -1.81 -0.63
N GLU A 315 29.29 -0.69 0.06
CA GLU A 315 29.14 -0.63 1.53
C GLU A 315 27.72 -1.01 1.97
N ASP A 316 26.68 -0.52 1.27
CA ASP A 316 25.30 -0.92 1.57
C ASP A 316 25.09 -2.43 1.37
N ILE A 317 25.68 -3.02 0.32
CA ILE A 317 25.62 -4.47 0.08
C ILE A 317 26.33 -5.24 1.19
N LYS A 318 27.48 -4.77 1.70
CA LYS A 318 28.16 -5.40 2.84
C LYS A 318 27.26 -5.40 4.06
N LYS A 319 26.66 -4.26 4.41
CA LYS A 319 25.71 -4.16 5.53
C LYS A 319 24.54 -5.13 5.37
N TYR A 320 23.97 -5.20 4.17
CA TYR A 320 22.91 -6.17 3.85
C TYR A 320 23.36 -7.62 4.09
N LEU A 321 24.54 -8.01 3.58
CA LEU A 321 25.07 -9.37 3.72
C LEU A 321 25.37 -9.71 5.19
N THR A 322 25.97 -8.78 5.93
CA THR A 322 26.28 -8.94 7.36
C THR A 322 25.01 -9.16 8.17
N GLU A 323 23.99 -8.33 7.98
CA GLU A 323 22.69 -8.48 8.66
C GLU A 323 22.03 -9.82 8.29
N ALA A 324 21.93 -10.12 7.00
CA ALA A 324 21.15 -11.25 6.52
C ALA A 324 21.79 -12.62 6.80
N LEU A 325 23.12 -12.67 6.93
CA LEU A 325 23.89 -13.88 7.27
C LEU A 325 24.30 -13.92 8.75
N GLY A 326 24.04 -12.86 9.51
CA GLY A 326 24.41 -12.76 10.94
C GLY A 326 23.66 -13.75 11.83
N SER A 327 22.46 -14.19 11.43
CA SER A 327 21.68 -15.20 12.16
C SER A 327 22.13 -16.65 11.92
N MET A 328 23.15 -16.86 11.09
CA MET A 328 23.73 -18.19 10.88
C MET A 328 24.45 -18.67 12.14
N SER A 329 24.46 -19.99 12.40
CA SER A 329 25.24 -20.56 13.52
C SER A 329 26.73 -20.27 13.41
N ASN A 330 27.25 -20.20 12.18
CA ASN A 330 28.62 -19.78 11.86
C ASN A 330 28.57 -18.63 10.85
N PRO A 331 28.47 -17.37 11.29
CA PRO A 331 28.42 -16.22 10.40
C PRO A 331 29.71 -16.07 9.57
N PRO A 332 29.63 -15.53 8.34
CA PRO A 332 30.82 -15.27 7.54
C PRO A 332 31.76 -14.24 8.20
N SER A 333 33.07 -14.40 7.99
CA SER A 333 34.05 -13.38 8.41
C SER A 333 33.90 -12.09 7.57
N LEU A 334 34.44 -10.97 8.07
CA LEU A 334 34.44 -9.71 7.33
C LEU A 334 35.09 -9.82 5.95
N GLU A 335 36.15 -10.62 5.81
CA GLU A 335 36.82 -10.88 4.52
C GLU A 335 35.94 -11.68 3.55
N GLN A 336 35.16 -12.64 4.07
CA GLN A 336 34.19 -13.39 3.26
C GLN A 336 33.05 -12.47 2.80
N ILE A 337 32.54 -11.60 3.68
CA ILE A 337 31.55 -10.58 3.32
C ILE A 337 32.10 -9.62 2.26
N GLU A 338 33.33 -9.15 2.41
CA GLU A 338 34.02 -8.29 1.43
C GLU A 338 34.07 -8.96 0.06
N THR A 339 34.45 -10.23 0.02
CA THR A 339 34.53 -11.03 -1.21
C THR A 339 33.17 -11.15 -1.88
N LEU A 340 32.11 -11.47 -1.12
CA LEU A 340 30.75 -11.58 -1.65
C LEU A 340 30.23 -10.22 -2.16
N ALA A 341 30.49 -9.13 -1.43
CA ALA A 341 30.11 -7.78 -1.85
C ALA A 341 30.86 -7.33 -3.10
N GLN A 342 32.14 -7.67 -3.24
CA GLN A 342 32.93 -7.37 -4.43
C GLN A 342 32.37 -8.08 -5.68
N ARG A 343 31.90 -9.32 -5.54
CA ARG A 343 31.25 -10.06 -6.63
C ARG A 343 29.88 -9.52 -6.98
N ALA A 344 29.11 -9.09 -5.98
CA ALA A 344 27.81 -8.46 -6.20
C ALA A 344 27.91 -7.15 -6.99
N GLY A 345 29.06 -6.47 -6.93
CA GLY A 345 29.28 -5.18 -7.59
C GLY A 345 28.28 -4.14 -7.07
N THR A 346 27.33 -3.74 -7.91
CA THR A 346 26.24 -2.80 -7.56
C THR A 346 24.84 -3.44 -7.53
N LEU A 347 24.77 -4.78 -7.60
CA LEU A 347 23.52 -5.52 -7.79
C LEU A 347 23.08 -6.20 -6.49
N PHE A 348 22.09 -5.59 -5.80
CA PHE A 348 21.46 -6.19 -4.63
C PHE A 348 20.82 -7.54 -4.92
N ILE A 349 20.33 -7.77 -6.14
CA ILE A 349 19.76 -9.08 -6.52
C ILE A 349 20.79 -10.20 -6.43
N TYR A 350 22.07 -9.92 -6.71
CA TYR A 350 23.14 -10.90 -6.54
C TYR A 350 23.26 -11.26 -5.07
N ALA A 351 23.44 -10.26 -4.21
CA ALA A 351 23.60 -10.45 -2.78
C ALA A 351 22.40 -11.17 -2.15
N ALA A 352 21.17 -10.75 -2.51
CA ALA A 352 19.95 -11.39 -2.02
C ALA A 352 19.80 -12.85 -2.47
N THR A 353 20.23 -13.16 -3.69
CA THR A 353 20.22 -14.54 -4.20
C THR A 353 21.25 -15.40 -3.48
N VAL A 354 22.46 -14.89 -3.24
CA VAL A 354 23.49 -15.54 -2.42
C VAL A 354 22.96 -15.84 -1.02
N VAL A 355 22.33 -14.87 -0.35
CA VAL A 355 21.73 -15.07 0.97
C VAL A 355 20.67 -16.17 0.95
N ARG A 356 19.75 -16.12 -0.02
CA ARG A 356 18.68 -17.13 -0.16
C ARG A 356 19.24 -18.53 -0.39
N TYR A 357 20.36 -18.64 -1.11
CA TYR A 357 21.04 -19.90 -1.34
C TYR A 357 21.75 -20.40 -0.08
N ILE A 358 22.55 -19.56 0.58
CA ILE A 358 23.37 -19.93 1.74
C ILE A 358 22.49 -20.22 2.96
N HIS A 359 21.53 -19.35 3.26
CA HIS A 359 20.72 -19.38 4.47
C HIS A 359 19.21 -19.23 4.15
N PRO A 360 18.60 -20.25 3.51
CA PRO A 360 17.17 -20.28 3.26
C PRO A 360 16.37 -20.38 4.56
N LYS A 361 15.31 -19.57 4.69
CA LYS A 361 14.46 -19.54 5.89
C LYS A 361 13.50 -20.73 6.04
N VAL A 362 13.32 -21.55 5.00
CA VAL A 362 12.25 -22.56 4.92
C VAL A 362 12.81 -23.99 4.97
N ILE A 363 14.07 -24.19 4.62
CA ILE A 363 14.68 -25.51 4.44
C ILE A 363 15.97 -25.54 5.26
N ALA A 364 16.18 -26.60 6.03
CA ALA A 364 17.44 -26.82 6.73
C ALA A 364 18.53 -27.21 5.71
N VAL A 365 19.64 -26.47 5.71
CA VAL A 365 20.75 -26.70 4.77
C VAL A 365 22.08 -26.52 5.48
N ASN A 366 23.13 -27.17 4.97
CA ASN A 366 24.49 -26.92 5.42
C ASN A 366 24.96 -25.54 4.91
N SER A 367 24.68 -24.50 5.69
CA SER A 367 24.96 -23.11 5.31
C SER A 367 26.46 -22.85 5.15
N SER A 368 27.31 -23.50 5.96
CA SER A 368 28.77 -23.39 5.86
C SER A 368 29.31 -24.00 4.56
N ALA A 369 28.79 -25.17 4.14
CA ALA A 369 29.16 -25.77 2.86
C ALA A 369 28.71 -24.90 1.67
N ARG A 370 27.49 -24.36 1.71
CA ARG A 370 26.98 -23.47 0.65
C ARG A 370 27.74 -22.15 0.56
N LEU A 371 28.13 -21.57 1.70
CA LEU A 371 29.02 -20.41 1.74
C LEU A 371 30.36 -20.72 1.09
N LYS A 372 30.96 -21.87 1.41
CA LYS A 372 32.22 -22.33 0.81
C LYS A 372 32.10 -22.45 -0.72
N VAL A 373 31.04 -23.10 -1.22
CA VAL A 373 30.76 -23.19 -2.67
C VAL A 373 30.68 -21.80 -3.32
N MET A 374 29.94 -20.87 -2.69
CA MET A 374 29.82 -19.50 -3.21
C MET A 374 31.14 -18.75 -3.22
N LEU A 375 32.04 -19.01 -2.27
CA LEU A 375 33.39 -18.41 -2.23
C LEU A 375 34.35 -19.08 -3.22
N GLU A 376 34.27 -20.39 -3.41
CA GLU A 376 35.15 -21.21 -4.28
C GLU A 376 34.76 -21.22 -5.76
N ALA A 377 33.58 -20.68 -6.10
CA ALA A 377 33.16 -20.46 -7.47
C ALA A 377 34.06 -19.40 -8.14
N THR A 378 35.35 -19.67 -8.33
CA THR A 378 36.41 -18.75 -8.80
C THR A 378 37.00 -19.15 -10.15
N LYS A 379 36.76 -20.37 -10.65
CA LYS A 379 37.27 -20.81 -11.96
C LYS A 379 36.43 -20.28 -13.14
N PRO A 380 37.05 -19.65 -14.16
CA PRO A 380 36.36 -19.18 -15.36
C PRO A 380 36.04 -20.35 -16.29
N HIS A 381 34.79 -20.47 -16.74
CA HIS A 381 34.57 -20.92 -18.11
C HIS A 381 34.83 -19.72 -19.01
N GLU A 382 35.95 -19.76 -19.73
CA GLU A 382 36.33 -18.77 -20.74
C GLU A 382 35.32 -18.80 -21.90
N ARG A 383 34.16 -18.19 -21.73
CA ARG A 383 33.39 -17.69 -22.86
C ARG A 383 33.81 -16.25 -23.08
N LYS A 384 34.67 -16.05 -24.08
CA LYS A 384 35.07 -14.74 -24.60
C LYS A 384 33.81 -13.98 -25.02
N GLY A 385 33.39 -13.06 -24.18
CA GLY A 385 32.30 -12.13 -24.41
C GLY A 385 32.25 -11.13 -23.27
N ASP A 386 32.20 -9.85 -23.61
CA ASP A 386 32.19 -8.71 -22.68
C ASP A 386 30.80 -8.58 -22.02
N ASN A 387 30.32 -9.65 -21.36
CA ASN A 387 29.00 -9.66 -20.76
C ASN A 387 29.02 -8.95 -19.39
N LYS A 388 28.36 -7.80 -19.31
CA LYS A 388 28.13 -7.01 -18.08
C LYS A 388 27.51 -7.82 -16.93
N TYR A 389 26.88 -8.96 -17.23
CA TYR A 389 26.18 -9.82 -16.28
C TYR A 389 26.93 -11.13 -15.95
N ARG A 390 28.21 -11.25 -16.32
CA ARG A 390 28.99 -12.50 -16.14
C ARG A 390 28.94 -13.06 -14.72
N GLU A 391 29.03 -12.21 -13.70
CA GLU A 391 28.95 -12.67 -12.30
C GLU A 391 27.54 -13.14 -11.92
N LEU A 392 26.48 -12.55 -12.46
CA LEU A 392 25.11 -13.03 -12.25
C LEU A 392 24.88 -14.38 -12.96
N ASP A 393 25.33 -14.51 -14.20
CA ASP A 393 25.23 -15.79 -14.95
C ASP A 393 25.95 -16.90 -14.18
N ARG A 394 27.13 -16.58 -13.64
CA ARG A 394 27.90 -17.48 -12.79
C ARG A 394 27.14 -17.84 -11.52
N LEU A 395 26.57 -16.86 -10.82
CA LEU A 395 25.79 -17.13 -9.62
C LEU A 395 24.63 -18.09 -9.92
N TYR A 396 23.86 -17.83 -10.97
CA TYR A 396 22.76 -18.70 -11.35
C TYR A 396 23.25 -20.08 -11.77
N ALA A 397 24.34 -20.17 -12.54
CA ALA A 397 24.95 -21.45 -12.91
C ALA A 397 25.37 -22.26 -11.68
N THR A 398 26.11 -21.65 -10.73
CA THR A 398 26.52 -22.33 -9.50
C THR A 398 25.32 -22.78 -8.66
N VAL A 399 24.28 -21.94 -8.55
CA VAL A 399 23.06 -22.30 -7.81
C VAL A 399 22.32 -23.46 -8.50
N LEU A 400 22.22 -23.44 -9.83
CA LEU A 400 21.57 -24.51 -10.60
C LEU A 400 22.39 -25.80 -10.55
N GLU A 401 23.70 -25.76 -10.77
CA GLU A 401 24.59 -26.92 -10.66
C GLU A 401 24.50 -27.57 -9.28
N ALA A 402 24.49 -26.76 -8.21
CA ALA A 402 24.31 -27.28 -6.86
C ALA A 402 22.90 -27.85 -6.60
N ALA A 403 21.88 -27.36 -7.31
CA ALA A 403 20.53 -27.91 -7.25
C ALA A 403 20.43 -29.25 -8.02
N PHE A 404 21.27 -29.46 -9.03
CA PHE A 404 21.38 -30.68 -9.83
C PHE A 404 22.49 -31.62 -9.33
N ASN A 405 22.62 -31.76 -8.00
CA ASN A 405 23.69 -32.53 -7.38
C ASN A 405 23.75 -34.00 -7.85
N GLU A 406 24.89 -34.65 -7.66
CA GLU A 406 25.13 -36.04 -8.08
C GLU A 406 24.21 -37.07 -7.39
N ASP A 407 23.65 -36.72 -6.23
CA ASP A 407 22.76 -37.58 -5.42
C ASP A 407 21.33 -37.71 -5.97
N LEU A 408 20.95 -36.91 -6.98
CA LEU A 408 19.63 -36.98 -7.60
C LEU A 408 19.59 -38.05 -8.70
N ASP A 409 18.53 -38.88 -8.68
CA ASP A 409 18.32 -39.88 -9.72
C ASP A 409 17.90 -39.24 -11.07
N ALA A 410 17.83 -40.06 -12.12
CA ALA A 410 17.52 -39.58 -13.47
C ALA A 410 16.10 -39.00 -13.58
N ASP A 411 15.14 -39.53 -12.83
CA ASP A 411 13.74 -39.10 -12.85
C ASP A 411 13.56 -37.79 -12.08
N GLU A 412 14.25 -37.63 -10.95
CA GLU A 412 14.31 -36.38 -10.18
C GLU A 412 14.96 -35.25 -10.97
N LYS A 413 16.09 -35.53 -11.64
CA LYS A 413 16.73 -34.57 -12.57
C LYS A 413 15.79 -34.23 -13.71
N GLY A 414 15.08 -35.22 -14.26
CA GLY A 414 14.06 -35.05 -15.30
C GLY A 414 12.92 -34.13 -14.85
N HIS A 415 12.41 -34.29 -13.63
CA HIS A 415 11.36 -33.44 -13.07
C HIS A 415 11.81 -32.01 -12.83
N ILE A 416 13.00 -31.80 -12.23
CA ILE A 416 13.55 -30.44 -12.01
C ILE A 416 13.77 -29.75 -13.35
N GLN A 417 14.33 -30.45 -14.34
CA GLN A 417 14.45 -29.93 -15.69
C GLN A 417 13.07 -29.56 -16.23
N HIS A 418 12.09 -30.47 -16.20
CA HIS A 418 10.75 -30.21 -16.74
C HIS A 418 10.10 -28.97 -16.12
N VAL A 419 10.23 -28.75 -14.80
CA VAL A 419 9.76 -27.54 -14.11
C VAL A 419 10.49 -26.28 -14.58
N LEU A 420 11.82 -26.33 -14.73
CA LEU A 420 12.59 -25.20 -15.27
C LEU A 420 12.19 -24.89 -16.72
N TRP A 421 12.00 -25.92 -17.55
CA TRP A 421 11.50 -25.76 -18.92
C TRP A 421 10.11 -25.12 -18.92
N THR A 422 9.17 -25.58 -18.09
CA THR A 422 7.81 -24.99 -18.04
C THR A 422 7.76 -23.57 -17.45
N THR A 423 8.71 -23.18 -16.60
CA THR A 423 8.73 -21.83 -15.99
C THR A 423 9.52 -20.82 -16.82
N ILE A 424 10.63 -21.23 -17.43
CA ILE A 424 11.52 -20.35 -18.20
C ILE A 424 11.07 -20.27 -19.67
N TYR A 425 10.63 -21.37 -20.28
CA TYR A 425 10.32 -21.42 -21.72
C TYR A 425 9.15 -20.52 -22.14
N PRO A 426 8.02 -20.42 -21.40
CA PRO A 426 6.95 -19.47 -21.74
C PRO A 426 7.43 -18.02 -21.62
N SER A 427 8.29 -17.73 -20.65
CA SER A 427 8.90 -16.41 -20.45
C SER A 427 9.78 -16.02 -21.64
N LEU A 428 10.50 -16.98 -22.24
CA LEU A 428 11.30 -16.79 -23.47
C LEU A 428 10.44 -16.71 -24.75
N ARG A 429 9.31 -17.42 -24.82
CA ARG A 429 8.42 -17.46 -26.00
C ARG A 429 7.51 -16.23 -26.12
N SER A 430 7.33 -15.46 -25.04
CA SER A 430 6.54 -14.22 -25.04
C SER A 430 7.15 -13.05 -25.84
N GLY A 431 8.32 -13.25 -26.46
CA GLY A 431 8.76 -12.45 -27.61
C GLY A 431 9.05 -10.97 -27.33
N ARG A 432 9.16 -10.53 -26.07
CA ARG A 432 9.84 -9.26 -25.77
C ARG A 432 11.32 -9.56 -25.63
N PRO A 433 12.19 -8.99 -26.47
CA PRO A 433 13.61 -9.21 -26.36
C PRO A 433 14.06 -8.81 -24.94
N PHE A 434 14.95 -9.62 -24.35
CA PHE A 434 15.89 -9.10 -23.38
C PHE A 434 16.74 -8.06 -24.13
N ASN A 435 16.23 -6.83 -24.24
CA ASN A 435 17.02 -5.70 -24.69
C ASN A 435 18.00 -5.40 -23.55
N HIS A 436 19.18 -5.99 -23.69
CA HIS A 436 20.35 -5.82 -22.84
C HIS A 436 20.82 -4.36 -22.80
#